data_AF-V7I4E3-F1
#
_entry.id   AF-V7I4E3-F1
#
_cell.length_a   1.000
_cell.length_b   1.000
_cell.length_c   1.000
_cell.angle_alpha   90.00
_cell.angle_beta   90.00
_cell.angle_gamma   90.00
#
_symmetry.space_group_name_H-M   'P 1'
#
loop_
_entity.id
_entity.type
_entity.pdbx_description
1 polymer ?
#
loop_
_entity_poly.entity_id
_entity_poly.type
_entity_poly.pdbx_seq_one_letter_code
_entity_poly.pdbx_strand_id
1 'polypeptide(L)'
;MAGDIAKEIFEKYNNKMDVVRCPNGRAVVRKALDYYAKAAVNLYGVISRNELVEIFNGQNSYKTTDEELYILLLPLVLKDKWYGFYKEYIVHYWFFDDFEEADYLLENQKGKPRYIPDKDEFLNYVVEGYADNDHWWNVQRFMGAAFGFSKNIMEGFQEVKSYITYGNGISELNSIFERHHIAFSSEGQIKEFICLIMQAKNNTRIWENNGYTPSELHEIRTERDKNVIDFPVVQKLKVGRNDPCPCGSGKKYKKCCGIIDEKKSSQLSADECREFYETWYGLLGFVNERKKVINAVIRPEYPNVVSDMKIHKVREVLWDNPELIEEYIKKTALPQDKIEILKQWSTKFRKGMFFVLEYQPEYAVIIDSDEHGKDRLYGIKGISNSVSGALQRKLPVQIETVLLPFKGKIIYDGFMASMQIEYAEGAKAAFSEMYANAKRQGIITRME
;
A
#
# COMPACT_ATOMS: atom_id res chain seq x y z
N MET A 1 5.07 -8.77 -29.37
CA MET A 1 4.23 -7.56 -29.24
C MET A 1 4.73 -6.66 -28.11
N ALA A 2 4.61 -7.02 -26.81
CA ALA A 2 5.13 -6.18 -25.72
C ALA A 2 6.66 -5.93 -25.81
N GLY A 3 7.45 -6.99 -26.03
CA GLY A 3 8.91 -6.86 -26.15
C GLY A 3 9.39 -6.10 -27.40
N ASP A 4 8.58 -6.04 -28.47
CA ASP A 4 8.92 -5.25 -29.67
C ASP A 4 8.77 -3.75 -29.38
N ILE A 5 7.72 -3.37 -28.65
CA ILE A 5 7.47 -1.98 -28.23
C ILE A 5 8.53 -1.52 -27.23
N ALA A 6 8.87 -2.34 -26.24
CA ALA A 6 9.87 -1.97 -25.23
C ALA A 6 11.27 -1.77 -25.86
N LYS A 7 11.60 -2.58 -26.88
CA LYS A 7 12.81 -2.41 -27.68
C LYS A 7 12.79 -1.08 -28.47
N GLU A 8 11.68 -0.74 -29.12
CA GLU A 8 11.55 0.54 -29.82
C GLU A 8 11.69 1.74 -28.86
N ILE A 9 11.11 1.64 -27.65
CA ILE A 9 11.25 2.66 -26.60
C ILE A 9 12.72 2.79 -26.16
N PHE A 10 13.39 1.66 -25.89
CA PHE A 10 14.80 1.69 -25.53
C PHE A 10 15.65 2.35 -26.62
N GLU A 11 15.50 1.95 -27.89
CA GLU A 11 16.25 2.52 -29.01
C GLU A 11 15.95 4.01 -29.23
N LYS A 12 14.71 4.44 -28.99
CA LYS A 12 14.29 5.85 -29.07
C LYS A 12 15.03 6.75 -28.09
N TYR A 13 15.21 6.32 -26.84
CA TYR A 13 15.87 7.14 -25.80
C TYR A 13 17.38 6.88 -25.69
N ASN A 14 17.87 5.80 -26.28
CA ASN A 14 19.29 5.38 -26.24
C ASN A 14 19.84 5.27 -27.66
N ASN A 15 19.81 6.38 -28.40
CA ASN A 15 20.12 6.38 -29.82
C ASN A 15 21.63 6.20 -30.06
N LYS A 16 22.01 5.09 -30.70
CA LYS A 16 23.41 4.78 -31.07
C LYS A 16 24.09 5.86 -31.91
N MET A 17 23.33 6.69 -32.63
CA MET A 17 23.86 7.76 -33.47
C MET A 17 24.38 8.94 -32.63
N ASP A 18 23.95 9.06 -31.37
CA ASP A 18 24.37 10.13 -30.46
C ASP A 18 25.68 9.77 -29.72
N VAL A 19 26.22 8.57 -29.97
CA VAL A 19 27.49 8.11 -29.39
C VAL A 19 28.64 8.91 -29.98
N VAL A 20 29.32 9.66 -29.10
CA VAL A 20 30.56 10.38 -29.43
C VAL A 20 31.77 9.78 -28.72
N ARG A 21 32.97 10.09 -29.21
CA ARG A 21 34.21 9.74 -28.52
C ARG A 21 34.22 10.43 -27.16
N CYS A 22 34.57 9.69 -26.10
CA CYS A 22 34.74 10.25 -24.75
C CYS A 22 35.62 11.51 -24.82
N PRO A 23 35.13 12.68 -24.36
CA PRO A 23 35.89 13.91 -24.37
C PRO A 23 37.23 13.77 -23.65
N ASN A 24 38.26 14.45 -24.14
CA ASN A 24 39.60 14.40 -23.57
C ASN A 24 39.57 14.81 -22.09
N GLY A 25 40.25 14.03 -21.23
CA GLY A 25 40.30 14.27 -19.79
C GLY A 25 39.07 13.81 -18.99
N ARG A 26 37.99 13.36 -19.64
CA ARG A 26 36.73 12.97 -18.97
C ARG A 26 36.61 11.47 -18.68
N ALA A 27 37.63 10.67 -18.96
CA ALA A 27 37.61 9.22 -18.71
C ALA A 27 37.38 8.87 -17.23
N VAL A 28 38.00 9.64 -16.32
CA VAL A 28 37.82 9.45 -14.86
C VAL A 28 36.39 9.79 -14.43
N VAL A 29 35.84 10.87 -14.97
CA VAL A 29 34.47 11.31 -14.65
C VAL A 29 33.44 10.34 -15.20
N ARG A 30 33.63 9.85 -16.43
CA ARG A 30 32.78 8.79 -17.01
C ARG A 30 32.75 7.55 -16.12
N LYS A 31 33.93 7.11 -15.67
CA LYS A 31 34.02 5.95 -14.77
C LYS A 31 33.27 6.22 -13.47
N ALA A 32 33.47 7.38 -12.85
CA ALA A 32 32.77 7.70 -11.62
C ALA A 32 31.24 7.79 -11.82
N LEU A 33 30.79 8.46 -12.88
CA LEU A 33 29.37 8.57 -13.22
C LEU A 33 28.71 7.21 -13.46
N ASP A 34 29.42 6.26 -14.08
CA ASP A 34 28.89 4.90 -14.27
C ASP A 34 28.60 4.21 -12.93
N TYR A 35 29.49 4.35 -11.94
CA TYR A 35 29.28 3.80 -10.60
C TYR A 35 28.10 4.52 -9.92
N TYR A 36 28.02 5.84 -10.04
CA TYR A 36 26.90 6.61 -9.49
C TYR A 36 25.56 6.23 -10.13
N ALA A 37 25.53 6.03 -11.45
CA ALA A 37 24.33 5.59 -12.16
C ALA A 37 23.89 4.19 -11.68
N LYS A 38 24.82 3.23 -11.60
CA LYS A 38 24.55 1.87 -11.08
C LYS A 38 24.02 1.89 -9.65
N ALA A 39 24.70 2.63 -8.76
CA ALA A 39 24.24 2.82 -7.38
C ALA A 39 22.83 3.43 -7.33
N ALA A 40 22.59 4.49 -8.09
CA ALA A 40 21.30 5.18 -8.13
C ALA A 40 20.18 4.27 -8.61
N VAL A 41 20.35 3.54 -9.71
CA VAL A 41 19.28 2.68 -10.22
C VAL A 41 19.06 1.46 -9.33
N ASN A 42 20.08 0.94 -8.65
CA ASN A 42 19.91 -0.16 -7.70
C ASN A 42 19.17 0.31 -6.44
N LEU A 43 19.43 1.54 -5.98
CA LEU A 43 18.84 2.10 -4.76
C LEU A 43 17.44 2.70 -4.99
N TYR A 44 17.18 3.29 -6.16
CA TYR A 44 15.94 4.04 -6.43
C TYR A 44 15.08 3.44 -7.54
N GLY A 45 15.60 2.51 -8.35
CA GLY A 45 14.97 2.02 -9.58
C GLY A 45 15.02 3.05 -10.72
N VAL A 46 14.66 4.30 -10.43
CA VAL A 46 14.62 5.42 -11.36
C VAL A 46 15.12 6.70 -10.69
N ILE A 47 15.85 7.53 -11.44
CA ILE A 47 16.31 8.85 -11.00
C ILE A 47 16.34 9.82 -12.17
N SER A 48 15.99 11.10 -11.96
CA SER A 48 16.14 12.09 -13.03
C SER A 48 17.62 12.35 -13.29
N ARG A 49 17.98 12.64 -14.55
CA ARG A 49 19.38 12.94 -14.87
C ARG A 49 19.90 14.16 -14.09
N ASN A 50 19.05 15.17 -13.88
CA ASN A 50 19.39 16.35 -13.08
C ASN A 50 19.69 16.00 -11.61
N GLU A 51 18.85 15.20 -10.95
CA GLU A 51 19.12 14.77 -9.58
C GLU A 51 20.43 13.96 -9.48
N LEU A 52 20.71 13.08 -10.44
CA LEU A 52 21.98 12.34 -10.44
C LEU A 52 23.19 13.27 -10.60
N VAL A 53 23.08 14.28 -11.46
CA VAL A 53 24.11 15.33 -11.62
C VAL A 53 24.31 16.09 -10.31
N GLU A 54 23.23 16.45 -9.62
CA GLU A 54 23.29 17.13 -8.31
C GLU A 54 24.01 16.28 -7.26
N ILE A 55 23.63 15.01 -7.12
CA ILE A 55 24.28 14.06 -6.18
C ILE A 55 25.77 13.90 -6.53
N PHE A 56 26.07 13.65 -7.81
CA PHE A 56 27.45 13.48 -8.27
C PHE A 56 28.29 14.72 -7.99
N ASN A 57 27.79 15.90 -8.37
CA ASN A 57 28.46 17.17 -8.18
C ASN A 57 28.59 17.51 -6.69
N GLY A 58 27.61 17.18 -5.84
CA GLY A 58 27.68 17.41 -4.40
C GLY A 58 28.77 16.60 -3.71
N GLN A 59 29.04 15.40 -4.21
CA GLN A 59 29.96 14.43 -3.58
C GLN A 59 31.35 14.35 -4.23
N ASN A 60 31.59 15.06 -5.34
CA ASN A 60 32.85 15.00 -6.09
C ASN A 60 33.42 16.39 -6.39
N SER A 61 34.77 16.44 -6.50
CA SER A 61 35.49 17.65 -6.90
C SER A 61 35.27 17.97 -8.38
N TYR A 62 35.30 16.95 -9.24
CA TYR A 62 34.94 17.07 -10.64
C TYR A 62 33.44 17.27 -10.80
N LYS A 63 33.04 18.17 -11.70
CA LYS A 63 31.64 18.46 -12.01
C LYS A 63 31.25 17.90 -13.37
N THR A 64 29.95 17.69 -13.55
CA THR A 64 29.30 17.34 -14.83
C THR A 64 28.02 18.16 -15.01
N THR A 65 27.47 18.13 -16.21
CA THR A 65 26.13 18.63 -16.55
C THR A 65 25.23 17.47 -16.99
N ASP A 66 23.93 17.73 -17.14
CA ASP A 66 22.96 16.77 -17.69
C ASP A 66 23.33 16.29 -19.11
N GLU A 67 23.68 17.22 -19.99
CA GLU A 67 24.12 16.94 -21.36
C GLU A 67 25.39 16.09 -21.37
N GLU A 68 26.36 16.44 -20.53
CA GLU A 68 27.61 15.70 -20.44
C GLU A 68 27.41 14.31 -19.84
N LEU A 69 26.53 14.18 -18.84
CA LEU A 69 26.16 12.89 -18.27
C LEU A 69 25.61 11.96 -19.36
N TYR A 70 24.68 12.45 -20.18
CA TYR A 70 24.13 11.68 -21.30
C TYR A 70 25.23 11.20 -22.25
N ILE A 71 26.09 12.11 -22.70
CA ILE A 71 27.22 11.83 -23.59
C ILE A 71 28.17 10.77 -23.01
N LEU A 72 28.51 10.90 -21.73
CA LEU A 72 29.50 10.02 -21.09
C LEU A 72 28.94 8.62 -20.82
N LEU A 73 27.66 8.49 -20.50
CA LEU A 73 27.05 7.22 -20.10
C LEU A 73 26.42 6.45 -21.27
N LEU A 74 25.94 7.11 -22.33
CA LEU A 74 25.30 6.43 -23.46
C LEU A 74 26.11 5.26 -24.06
N PRO A 75 27.44 5.35 -24.26
CA PRO A 75 28.22 4.21 -24.74
C PRO A 75 28.21 3.00 -23.79
N LEU A 76 28.08 3.25 -22.47
CA LEU A 76 28.01 2.21 -21.44
C LEU A 76 26.62 1.61 -21.37
N VAL A 77 25.57 2.43 -21.49
CA VAL A 77 24.17 1.97 -21.60
C VAL A 77 24.02 0.97 -22.75
N LEU A 78 24.54 1.31 -23.93
CA LEU A 78 24.43 0.46 -25.12
C LEU A 78 25.24 -0.83 -25.04
N LYS A 79 26.34 -0.81 -24.29
CA LYS A 79 27.27 -1.94 -24.15
C LYS A 79 26.84 -2.89 -23.04
N ASP A 80 26.62 -2.36 -21.84
CA ASP A 80 26.50 -3.15 -20.62
C ASP A 80 25.02 -3.32 -20.20
N LYS A 81 24.12 -2.42 -20.65
CA LYS A 81 22.66 -2.49 -20.42
C LYS A 81 22.24 -2.65 -18.96
N TRP A 82 23.04 -2.16 -18.01
CA TRP A 82 22.70 -2.18 -16.57
C TRP A 82 21.65 -1.13 -16.21
N TYR A 83 21.68 0.00 -16.91
CA TYR A 83 20.73 1.09 -16.82
C TYR A 83 20.53 1.69 -18.22
N GLY A 84 19.45 2.43 -18.40
CA GLY A 84 19.13 3.06 -19.67
C GLY A 84 18.48 4.42 -19.49
N PHE A 85 18.51 5.24 -20.53
CA PHE A 85 17.76 6.49 -20.55
C PHE A 85 16.30 6.24 -20.92
N TYR A 86 15.40 6.93 -20.23
CA TYR A 86 13.97 6.94 -20.51
C TYR A 86 13.40 8.32 -20.19
N LYS A 87 12.96 9.05 -21.21
CA LYS A 87 12.58 10.47 -21.10
C LYS A 87 13.73 11.26 -20.44
N GLU A 88 13.48 12.01 -19.38
CA GLU A 88 14.47 12.74 -18.59
C GLU A 88 15.17 11.90 -17.49
N TYR A 89 14.89 10.60 -17.41
CA TYR A 89 15.36 9.71 -16.34
C TYR A 89 16.42 8.71 -16.79
N ILE A 90 17.09 8.16 -15.79
CA ILE A 90 17.91 6.95 -15.87
C ILE A 90 17.15 5.86 -15.11
N VAL A 91 16.93 4.72 -15.76
CA VAL A 91 16.12 3.61 -15.24
C VAL A 91 16.94 2.34 -15.15
N HIS A 92 16.63 1.51 -14.15
CA HIS A 92 17.18 0.17 -13.97
C HIS A 92 16.85 -0.75 -15.16
N TYR A 93 17.71 -1.74 -15.44
CA TYR A 93 17.49 -2.69 -16.53
C TYR A 93 16.18 -3.51 -16.40
N TRP A 94 15.63 -3.61 -15.18
CA TRP A 94 14.35 -4.27 -14.91
C TRP A 94 13.17 -3.68 -15.70
N PHE A 95 13.28 -2.42 -16.14
CA PHE A 95 12.23 -1.74 -16.90
C PHE A 95 12.38 -1.90 -18.43
N PHE A 96 13.41 -2.61 -18.92
CA PHE A 96 13.65 -2.70 -20.37
C PHE A 96 12.64 -3.55 -21.12
N ASP A 97 11.94 -4.44 -20.42
CA ASP A 97 10.85 -5.23 -20.99
C ASP A 97 9.50 -4.51 -20.90
N ASP A 98 9.36 -3.55 -19.96
CA ASP A 98 8.18 -2.71 -19.80
C ASP A 98 8.52 -1.38 -19.12
N PHE A 99 8.56 -0.30 -19.92
CA PHE A 99 8.85 1.05 -19.42
C PHE A 99 7.66 1.71 -18.72
N GLU A 100 6.43 1.17 -18.83
CA GLU A 100 5.28 1.70 -18.09
C GLU A 100 5.44 1.46 -16.58
N GLU A 101 6.17 0.41 -16.18
CA GLU A 101 6.52 0.13 -14.78
C GLU A 101 7.42 1.23 -14.18
N ALA A 102 8.29 1.85 -15.00
CA ALA A 102 9.07 3.02 -14.56
C ALA A 102 8.17 4.25 -14.32
N ASP A 103 7.18 4.47 -15.18
CA ASP A 103 6.19 5.56 -15.01
C ASP A 103 5.32 5.33 -13.76
N TYR A 104 4.94 4.08 -13.50
CA TYR A 104 4.22 3.71 -12.28
C TYR A 104 5.05 3.95 -11.01
N LEU A 105 6.33 3.56 -11.02
CA LEU A 105 7.24 3.80 -9.91
C LEU A 105 7.40 5.30 -9.62
N LEU A 106 7.57 6.12 -10.67
CA LEU A 106 7.69 7.59 -10.54
C LEU A 106 6.47 8.21 -9.85
N GLU A 107 5.25 7.78 -10.20
CA GLU A 107 4.04 8.30 -9.54
C GLU A 107 3.97 7.88 -8.06
N ASN A 108 4.45 6.68 -7.70
CA ASN A 108 4.53 6.24 -6.30
C ASN A 108 5.61 6.94 -5.47
N GLN A 109 6.67 7.40 -6.12
CA GLN A 109 7.76 8.17 -5.51
C GLN A 109 7.39 9.65 -5.28
N LYS A 110 6.36 10.15 -5.97
CA LYS A 110 5.97 11.55 -5.97
C LYS A 110 5.68 12.09 -4.56
N GLY A 111 6.26 13.24 -4.25
CA GLY A 111 6.10 13.91 -2.96
C GLY A 111 6.89 13.28 -1.79
N LYS A 112 7.60 12.17 -2.01
CA LYS A 112 8.48 11.56 -1.00
C LYS A 112 9.90 12.15 -1.08
N PRO A 113 10.57 12.42 0.05
CA PRO A 113 11.98 12.80 0.03
C PRO A 113 12.84 11.66 -0.54
N ARG A 114 14.04 11.97 -1.01
CA ARG A 114 15.01 10.99 -1.49
C ARG A 114 16.08 10.74 -0.45
N TYR A 115 16.36 9.47 -0.17
CA TYR A 115 17.47 9.09 0.68
C TYR A 115 18.76 9.34 -0.09
N ILE A 116 19.66 10.20 0.40
CA ILE A 116 20.94 10.47 -0.25
C ILE A 116 22.04 10.19 0.79
N PRO A 117 22.64 9.00 0.78
CA PRO A 117 23.72 8.68 1.71
C PRO A 117 25.00 9.43 1.35
N ASP A 118 26.01 9.35 2.21
CA ASP A 118 27.34 9.85 1.87
C ASP A 118 27.95 9.07 0.69
N LYS A 119 29.07 9.57 0.16
CA LYS A 119 29.68 9.01 -1.04
C LYS A 119 30.06 7.54 -0.88
N ASP A 120 30.65 7.16 0.25
CA ASP A 120 31.20 5.82 0.42
C ASP A 120 30.06 4.81 0.58
N GLU A 121 29.02 5.18 1.32
CA GLU A 121 27.80 4.37 1.44
C GLU A 121 27.04 4.31 0.11
N PHE A 122 26.88 5.43 -0.61
CA PHE A 122 26.18 5.46 -1.90
C PHE A 122 26.81 4.48 -2.89
N LEU A 123 28.15 4.43 -2.93
CA LEU A 123 28.88 3.56 -3.84
C LEU A 123 28.82 2.07 -3.47
N ASN A 124 28.40 1.70 -2.25
CA ASN A 124 28.12 0.30 -1.92
C ASN A 124 26.95 -0.27 -2.72
N TYR A 125 25.97 0.57 -3.09
CA TYR A 125 24.82 0.17 -3.91
C TYR A 125 25.18 -0.15 -5.36
N VAL A 126 26.43 0.03 -5.80
CA VAL A 126 26.90 -0.50 -7.10
C VAL A 126 26.76 -2.02 -7.14
N VAL A 127 26.89 -2.69 -5.99
CA VAL A 127 26.68 -4.13 -5.87
C VAL A 127 25.18 -4.39 -5.78
N GLU A 128 24.63 -5.04 -6.80
CA GLU A 128 23.23 -5.46 -6.81
C GLU A 128 22.93 -6.37 -5.61
N GLY A 129 21.88 -6.05 -4.85
CA GLY A 129 21.52 -6.81 -3.66
C GLY A 129 22.35 -6.49 -2.41
N TYR A 130 23.21 -5.46 -2.44
CA TYR A 130 23.77 -4.87 -1.23
C TYR A 130 22.65 -4.51 -0.23
N ALA A 131 22.91 -4.80 1.04
CA ALA A 131 22.05 -4.43 2.16
C ALA A 131 22.91 -3.67 3.17
N ASP A 132 22.37 -2.56 3.67
CA ASP A 132 23.00 -1.69 4.68
C ASP A 132 22.75 -2.17 6.12
N ASN A 133 22.08 -3.33 6.27
CA ASN A 133 21.73 -3.90 7.56
C ASN A 133 21.61 -5.43 7.51
N ASP A 134 21.58 -6.03 8.71
CA ASP A 134 21.58 -7.48 8.89
C ASP A 134 20.18 -8.11 9.03
N HIS A 135 19.08 -7.37 8.84
CA HIS A 135 17.74 -7.90 9.16
C HIS A 135 17.37 -9.12 8.30
N TRP A 136 17.68 -9.10 7.00
CA TRP A 136 17.49 -10.28 6.15
C TRP A 136 18.45 -11.41 6.48
N TRP A 137 19.67 -11.09 6.95
CA TRP A 137 20.61 -12.09 7.42
C TRP A 137 20.11 -12.80 8.69
N ASN A 138 19.43 -12.09 9.59
CA ASN A 138 18.78 -12.68 10.76
C ASN A 138 17.66 -13.65 10.37
N VAL A 139 16.86 -13.33 9.35
CA VAL A 139 15.85 -14.25 8.79
C VAL A 139 16.53 -15.50 8.22
N GLN A 140 17.58 -15.31 7.41
CA GLN A 140 18.34 -16.41 6.82
C GLN A 140 18.94 -17.35 7.88
N ARG A 141 19.54 -16.77 8.95
CA ARG A 141 20.10 -17.53 10.07
C ARG A 141 19.04 -18.30 10.82
N PHE A 142 17.90 -17.68 11.10
CA PHE A 142 16.78 -18.36 11.72
C PHE A 142 16.33 -19.56 10.88
N MET A 143 16.13 -19.37 9.57
CA MET A 143 15.71 -20.46 8.67
C MET A 143 16.74 -21.59 8.63
N GLY A 144 18.04 -21.27 8.55
CA GLY A 144 19.11 -22.27 8.59
C GLY A 144 19.16 -23.05 9.91
N ALA A 145 18.97 -22.37 11.04
CA ALA A 145 18.94 -23.01 12.36
C ALA A 145 17.67 -23.85 12.58
N ALA A 146 16.52 -23.38 12.09
CA ALA A 146 15.21 -24.00 12.28
C ALA A 146 14.97 -25.20 11.35
N PHE A 147 15.45 -25.13 10.10
CA PHE A 147 15.12 -26.07 9.04
C PHE A 147 16.35 -26.74 8.40
N GLY A 148 17.55 -26.39 8.86
CA GLY A 148 18.81 -26.89 8.35
C GLY A 148 19.40 -26.05 7.20
N PHE A 149 20.72 -26.14 7.04
CA PHE A 149 21.46 -25.46 5.98
C PHE A 149 21.46 -26.32 4.72
N SER A 150 20.44 -26.15 3.88
CA SER A 150 20.34 -26.81 2.57
C SER A 150 20.08 -25.81 1.46
N LYS A 151 20.37 -26.21 0.22
CA LYS A 151 20.08 -25.41 -0.99
C LYS A 151 18.60 -25.04 -1.07
N ASN A 152 17.71 -25.99 -0.79
CA ASN A 152 16.26 -25.78 -0.84
C ASN A 152 15.78 -24.74 0.20
N ILE A 153 16.34 -24.74 1.42
CA ILE A 153 16.02 -23.71 2.43
C ILE A 153 16.56 -22.34 2.02
N MET A 154 17.72 -22.29 1.36
CA MET A 154 18.27 -21.04 0.82
C MET A 154 17.38 -20.47 -0.29
N GLU A 155 16.91 -21.33 -1.20
CA GLU A 155 15.98 -20.93 -2.27
C GLU A 155 14.65 -20.43 -1.69
N GLY A 156 14.09 -21.14 -0.70
CA GLY A 156 12.90 -20.69 0.02
C GLY A 156 13.10 -19.37 0.75
N PHE A 157 14.29 -19.13 1.33
CA PHE A 157 14.63 -17.83 1.92
C PHE A 157 14.63 -16.70 0.87
N GLN A 158 15.23 -16.92 -0.30
CA GLN A 158 15.25 -15.92 -1.37
C GLN A 158 13.84 -15.61 -1.88
N GLU A 159 12.99 -16.63 -2.01
CA GLU A 159 11.60 -16.44 -2.43
C GLU A 159 10.78 -15.69 -1.37
N VAL A 160 10.92 -16.03 -0.09
CA VAL A 160 10.32 -15.26 1.01
C VAL A 160 10.80 -13.81 0.97
N LYS A 161 12.11 -13.58 0.83
CA LYS A 161 12.69 -12.24 0.79
C LYS A 161 12.08 -11.42 -0.35
N SER A 162 12.03 -11.98 -1.55
CA SER A 162 11.43 -11.32 -2.72
C SER A 162 9.95 -11.01 -2.49
N TYR A 163 9.16 -12.02 -2.10
CA TYR A 163 7.73 -11.88 -1.87
C TYR A 163 7.39 -10.85 -0.78
N ILE A 164 8.13 -10.84 0.34
CA ILE A 164 7.85 -9.92 1.45
C ILE A 164 8.30 -8.50 1.13
N THR A 165 9.40 -8.34 0.38
CA THR A 165 9.93 -7.02 0.00
C THR A 165 8.98 -6.31 -0.98
N TYR A 166 8.49 -7.02 -1.99
CA TYR A 166 7.70 -6.43 -3.08
C TYR A 166 6.19 -6.74 -3.01
N GLY A 167 5.77 -7.65 -2.13
CA GLY A 167 4.37 -8.05 -1.99
C GLY A 167 3.59 -7.29 -0.90
N ASN A 168 2.27 -7.30 -1.04
CA ASN A 168 1.33 -6.54 -0.19
C ASN A 168 0.85 -7.30 1.06
N GLY A 169 1.40 -8.48 1.37
CA GLY A 169 0.90 -9.29 2.49
C GLY A 169 1.72 -10.53 2.78
N ILE A 170 1.10 -11.46 3.53
CA ILE A 170 1.70 -12.73 3.93
C ILE A 170 0.89 -13.95 3.47
N SER A 171 -0.14 -13.74 2.64
CA SER A 171 -1.10 -14.79 2.25
C SER A 171 -0.45 -15.94 1.48
N GLU A 172 0.55 -15.65 0.65
CA GLU A 172 1.25 -16.65 -0.18
C GLU A 172 2.44 -17.30 0.53
N LEU A 173 2.74 -16.91 1.78
CA LEU A 173 3.85 -17.52 2.51
C LEU A 173 3.67 -19.03 2.68
N ASN A 174 2.43 -19.49 2.89
CA ASN A 174 2.14 -20.92 2.99
C ASN A 174 2.52 -21.67 1.70
N SER A 175 2.18 -21.11 0.54
CA SER A 175 2.53 -21.66 -0.77
C SER A 175 4.04 -21.77 -0.97
N ILE A 176 4.81 -20.81 -0.46
CA ILE A 176 6.28 -20.83 -0.48
C ILE A 176 6.82 -21.91 0.46
N PHE A 177 6.26 -22.01 1.68
CA PHE A 177 6.69 -23.00 2.66
C PHE A 177 6.44 -24.43 2.18
N GLU A 178 5.28 -24.71 1.60
CA GLU A 178 4.95 -26.03 1.07
C GLU A 178 5.92 -26.45 -0.05
N ARG A 179 6.19 -25.56 -1.02
CA ARG A 179 7.13 -25.81 -2.12
C ARG A 179 8.54 -26.10 -1.65
N HIS A 180 8.99 -25.40 -0.60
CA HIS A 180 10.31 -25.57 -0.04
C HIS A 180 10.36 -26.51 1.17
N HIS A 181 9.29 -27.26 1.44
CA HIS A 181 9.20 -28.20 2.57
C HIS A 181 9.59 -27.57 3.92
N ILE A 182 9.25 -26.30 4.12
CA ILE A 182 9.48 -25.56 5.36
C ILE A 182 8.31 -25.88 6.30
N ALA A 183 8.58 -26.69 7.32
CA ALA A 183 7.59 -27.10 8.32
C ALA A 183 7.97 -26.54 9.70
N PHE A 184 7.14 -25.65 10.23
CA PHE A 184 7.33 -25.11 11.57
C PHE A 184 6.90 -26.12 12.64
N SER A 185 7.75 -26.29 13.66
CA SER A 185 7.55 -27.21 14.79
C SER A 185 6.60 -26.68 15.86
N SER A 186 6.36 -25.37 15.90
CA SER A 186 5.45 -24.75 16.88
C SER A 186 4.94 -23.39 16.42
N GLU A 187 3.82 -22.94 17.00
CA GLU A 187 3.34 -21.55 16.84
C GLU A 187 4.38 -20.52 17.30
N GLY A 188 5.21 -20.84 18.30
CA GLY A 188 6.27 -19.97 18.78
C GLY A 188 7.31 -19.68 17.70
N GLN A 189 7.72 -20.74 16.98
CA GLN A 189 8.66 -20.65 15.87
C GLN A 189 8.08 -19.82 14.69
N ILE A 190 6.79 -19.99 14.38
CA ILE A 190 6.11 -19.16 13.38
C ILE A 190 6.11 -17.68 13.79
N LYS A 191 5.76 -17.38 15.05
CA LYS A 191 5.73 -16.00 15.56
C LYS A 191 7.10 -15.33 15.48
N GLU A 192 8.17 -16.04 15.82
CA GLU A 192 9.54 -15.53 15.73
C GLU A 192 9.92 -15.21 14.28
N PHE A 193 9.67 -16.14 13.35
CA PHE A 193 9.88 -15.93 11.93
C PHE A 193 9.13 -14.71 11.39
N ILE A 194 7.83 -14.59 11.71
CA ILE A 194 7.01 -13.44 11.31
C ILE A 194 7.59 -12.13 11.86
N CYS A 195 8.12 -12.12 13.09
CA CYS A 195 8.77 -10.93 13.64
C CYS A 195 10.02 -10.55 12.83
N LEU A 196 10.86 -11.53 12.49
CA LEU A 196 12.10 -11.31 11.73
C LEU A 196 11.81 -10.78 10.32
N ILE A 197 10.86 -11.36 9.58
CA ILE A 197 10.53 -10.88 8.23
C ILE A 197 9.88 -9.49 8.27
N MET A 198 9.10 -9.17 9.30
CA MET A 198 8.52 -7.83 9.46
C MET A 198 9.59 -6.78 9.78
N GLN A 199 10.56 -7.14 10.63
CA GLN A 199 11.73 -6.28 10.89
C GLN A 199 12.54 -6.07 9.62
N ALA A 200 12.77 -7.12 8.83
CA ALA A 200 13.49 -7.01 7.57
C ALA A 200 12.72 -6.14 6.56
N LYS A 201 11.43 -6.38 6.36
CA LYS A 201 10.58 -5.58 5.47
C LYS A 201 10.62 -4.09 5.80
N ASN A 202 10.41 -3.74 7.07
CA ASN A 202 10.30 -2.35 7.49
C ASN A 202 11.64 -1.59 7.42
N ASN A 203 12.76 -2.31 7.45
CA ASN A 203 14.11 -1.73 7.41
C ASN A 203 14.85 -2.10 6.12
N THR A 204 14.14 -2.46 5.06
CA THR A 204 14.72 -2.63 3.72
C THR A 204 14.44 -1.39 2.90
N ARG A 205 15.48 -0.84 2.26
CA ARG A 205 15.32 0.27 1.32
C ARG A 205 14.57 -0.24 0.10
N ILE A 206 13.53 0.49 -0.31
CA ILE A 206 12.70 0.13 -1.46
C ILE A 206 12.58 1.29 -2.44
N TRP A 207 12.43 0.96 -3.71
CA TRP A 207 12.37 1.94 -4.79
C TRP A 207 11.20 2.91 -4.61
N GLU A 208 10.02 2.41 -4.23
CA GLU A 208 8.80 3.20 -4.06
C GLU A 208 8.97 4.32 -3.03
N ASN A 209 9.94 4.20 -2.12
CA ASN A 209 10.25 5.19 -1.08
C ASN A 209 11.48 6.04 -1.40
N ASN A 210 11.90 6.14 -2.68
CA ASN A 210 13.10 6.87 -3.09
C ASN A 210 14.35 6.47 -2.28
N GLY A 211 14.52 5.16 -2.03
CA GLY A 211 15.66 4.61 -1.32
C GLY A 211 15.57 4.71 0.21
N TYR A 212 14.49 5.24 0.78
CA TYR A 212 14.25 5.11 2.22
C TYR A 212 13.69 3.73 2.57
N THR A 213 14.04 3.26 3.77
CA THR A 213 13.28 2.18 4.39
C THR A 213 11.88 2.67 4.81
N PRO A 214 10.86 1.78 4.88
CA PRO A 214 9.57 2.15 5.46
C PRO A 214 9.66 2.78 6.86
N SER A 215 10.57 2.29 7.72
CA SER A 215 10.81 2.86 9.06
C SER A 215 11.34 4.29 8.98
N GLU A 216 12.40 4.55 8.23
CA GLU A 216 12.99 5.89 8.11
C GLU A 216 12.02 6.88 7.46
N LEU A 217 11.27 6.46 6.44
CA LEU A 217 10.29 7.35 5.79
C LEU A 217 9.14 7.69 6.75
N HIS A 218 8.75 6.74 7.60
CA HIS A 218 7.81 7.00 8.69
C HIS A 218 8.41 7.99 9.70
N GLU A 219 9.67 7.81 10.10
CA GLU A 219 10.38 8.72 11.00
C GLU A 219 10.46 10.13 10.41
N ILE A 220 10.86 10.31 9.15
CA ILE A 220 10.93 11.63 8.51
C ILE A 220 9.56 12.32 8.44
N ARG A 221 8.49 11.55 8.23
CA ARG A 221 7.13 12.09 8.33
C ARG A 221 6.86 12.57 9.76
N THR A 222 7.17 11.75 10.77
CA THR A 222 7.04 12.16 12.19
C THR A 222 7.97 13.32 12.57
N GLU A 223 9.14 13.49 11.95
CA GLU A 223 10.07 14.60 12.20
C GLU A 223 9.65 15.90 11.52
N ARG A 224 9.06 15.84 10.32
CA ARG A 224 8.35 16.98 9.74
C ARG A 224 7.16 17.40 10.61
N ASP A 225 6.56 16.41 11.25
CA ASP A 225 5.54 16.61 12.27
C ASP A 225 6.13 17.04 13.63
N LYS A 226 7.45 17.21 13.84
CA LYS A 226 7.97 17.80 15.12
C LYS A 226 7.65 19.30 15.26
N ASN A 227 7.25 19.99 14.19
CA ASN A 227 6.60 21.30 14.26
C ASN A 227 5.06 21.19 14.38
N VAL A 228 4.55 19.98 14.62
CA VAL A 228 3.16 19.61 14.85
C VAL A 228 3.10 18.69 16.08
N ILE A 229 3.04 19.29 17.27
CA ILE A 229 2.94 18.66 18.61
C ILE A 229 2.53 17.17 18.57
N ASP A 230 3.50 16.28 18.84
CA ASP A 230 3.32 14.82 18.83
C ASP A 230 2.99 14.28 20.24
N PHE A 231 2.06 13.33 20.32
CA PHE A 231 1.70 12.60 21.54
C PHE A 231 2.29 11.16 21.48
N PRO A 232 2.39 10.43 22.60
CA PRO A 232 3.18 9.20 22.66
C PRO A 232 2.47 7.97 22.02
N VAL A 233 3.10 7.42 20.98
CA VAL A 233 2.73 6.15 20.34
C VAL A 233 2.83 4.98 21.33
N VAL A 234 1.68 4.46 21.76
CA VAL A 234 1.58 3.27 22.61
C VAL A 234 1.88 2.01 21.79
N GLN A 235 2.95 1.30 22.18
CA GLN A 235 3.34 -0.04 21.71
C GLN A 235 2.15 -0.98 21.37
N LYS A 236 2.30 -1.74 20.27
CA LYS A 236 1.44 -2.90 19.96
C LYS A 236 1.45 -3.86 21.15
N LEU A 237 0.42 -3.81 21.98
CA LEU A 237 0.18 -4.82 23.02
C LEU A 237 -0.11 -6.15 22.31
N LYS A 238 0.82 -7.09 22.38
CA LYS A 238 0.54 -8.52 22.18
C LYS A 238 -0.45 -8.94 23.27
N VAL A 239 -1.75 -8.82 23.00
CA VAL A 239 -2.79 -9.17 23.96
C VAL A 239 -3.05 -10.67 23.85
N GLY A 240 -2.80 -11.41 24.93
CA GLY A 240 -3.13 -12.82 25.02
C GLY A 240 -4.63 -13.04 24.91
N ARG A 241 -5.09 -14.19 24.40
CA ARG A 241 -6.52 -14.53 24.27
C ARG A 241 -7.31 -14.36 25.57
N ASN A 242 -6.66 -14.42 26.73
CA ASN A 242 -7.29 -14.27 28.04
C ASN A 242 -7.10 -12.87 28.68
N ASP A 243 -6.30 -11.99 28.06
CA ASP A 243 -6.01 -10.66 28.59
C ASP A 243 -7.20 -9.71 28.39
N PRO A 244 -7.29 -8.61 29.18
CA PRO A 244 -8.28 -7.56 28.94
C PRO A 244 -8.20 -7.06 27.50
N CYS A 245 -9.35 -7.03 26.82
CA CYS A 245 -9.43 -6.68 25.42
C CYS A 245 -8.99 -5.22 25.22
N PRO A 246 -8.06 -4.95 24.29
CA PRO A 246 -7.48 -3.62 24.13
C PRO A 246 -8.45 -2.60 23.54
N CYS A 247 -9.67 -3.02 23.18
CA CYS A 247 -10.78 -2.14 22.81
C CYS A 247 -11.45 -1.44 24.01
N GLY A 248 -10.98 -1.68 25.25
CA GLY A 248 -11.51 -1.02 26.45
C GLY A 248 -12.80 -1.60 27.00
N SER A 249 -13.27 -2.74 26.46
CA SER A 249 -14.54 -3.37 26.88
C SER A 249 -14.51 -4.01 28.28
N GLY A 250 -13.34 -4.12 28.91
CA GLY A 250 -13.13 -4.82 30.19
C GLY A 250 -13.26 -6.35 30.12
N LYS A 251 -13.61 -6.92 28.95
CA LYS A 251 -13.76 -8.38 28.74
C LYS A 251 -12.44 -9.01 28.31
N LYS A 252 -12.29 -10.33 28.49
CA LYS A 252 -11.14 -11.09 27.92
C LYS A 252 -11.17 -11.02 26.39
N TYR A 253 -10.02 -10.89 25.73
CA TYR A 253 -9.91 -10.76 24.26
C TYR A 253 -10.73 -11.82 23.50
N LYS A 254 -10.61 -13.10 23.86
CA LYS A 254 -11.37 -14.21 23.26
C LYS A 254 -12.89 -14.15 23.45
N LYS A 255 -13.36 -13.32 24.38
CA LYS A 255 -14.77 -13.08 24.69
C LYS A 255 -15.24 -11.70 24.22
N CYS A 256 -14.43 -11.02 23.42
CA CYS A 256 -14.72 -9.70 22.86
C CYS A 256 -14.29 -9.68 21.38
N CYS A 257 -13.20 -9.00 21.04
CA CYS A 257 -12.73 -8.89 19.66
C CYS A 257 -12.19 -10.20 19.06
N GLY A 258 -12.01 -11.25 19.88
CA GLY A 258 -11.57 -12.58 19.44
C GLY A 258 -12.69 -13.61 19.29
N ILE A 259 -13.97 -13.21 19.29
CA ILE A 259 -15.11 -14.09 18.99
C ILE A 259 -15.40 -14.06 17.49
N ILE A 260 -15.46 -15.22 16.85
CA ILE A 260 -16.20 -15.43 15.59
C ILE A 260 -17.46 -16.19 16.01
N ASP A 261 -18.59 -15.49 16.17
CA ASP A 261 -19.89 -16.11 16.49
C ASP A 261 -20.79 -15.95 15.28
N GLU A 262 -21.21 -17.07 14.69
CA GLU A 262 -22.09 -17.11 13.51
C GLU A 262 -23.47 -16.49 13.78
N LYS A 263 -23.85 -16.28 15.05
CA LYS A 263 -25.17 -15.74 15.42
C LYS A 263 -25.19 -14.24 15.74
N LYS A 264 -24.04 -13.58 15.88
CA LYS A 264 -23.92 -12.14 16.17
C LYS A 264 -22.66 -11.56 15.52
N SER A 265 -22.63 -11.63 14.20
CA SER A 265 -21.53 -11.11 13.40
C SER A 265 -21.64 -9.59 13.23
N SER A 266 -20.56 -8.86 13.49
CA SER A 266 -20.42 -7.43 13.15
C SER A 266 -20.08 -7.19 11.68
N GLN A 267 -20.16 -8.24 10.84
CA GLN A 267 -20.10 -8.16 9.39
C GLN A 267 -21.34 -8.77 8.70
N LEU A 268 -21.38 -8.72 7.37
CA LEU A 268 -22.42 -9.38 6.56
C LEU A 268 -22.31 -10.91 6.64
N SER A 269 -23.40 -11.61 6.28
CA SER A 269 -23.31 -13.05 6.01
C SER A 269 -22.50 -13.33 4.74
N ALA A 270 -22.06 -14.57 4.53
CA ALA A 270 -21.30 -14.92 3.33
C ALA A 270 -22.08 -14.64 2.03
N ASP A 271 -23.39 -14.91 2.02
CA ASP A 271 -24.25 -14.67 0.86
C ASP A 271 -24.48 -13.18 0.63
N GLU A 272 -24.72 -12.41 1.70
CA GLU A 272 -24.82 -10.95 1.63
C GLU A 272 -23.52 -10.30 1.15
N CYS A 273 -22.37 -10.82 1.59
CA CYS A 273 -21.05 -10.36 1.15
C CYS A 273 -20.85 -10.64 -0.35
N ARG A 274 -21.19 -11.85 -0.82
CA ARG A 274 -21.08 -12.20 -2.25
C ARG A 274 -21.96 -11.29 -3.09
N GLU A 275 -23.22 -11.14 -2.70
CA GLU A 275 -24.19 -10.30 -3.40
C GLU A 275 -23.79 -8.82 -3.43
N PHE A 276 -23.23 -8.30 -2.33
CA PHE A 276 -22.65 -6.97 -2.29
C PHE A 276 -21.56 -6.83 -3.37
N TYR A 277 -20.55 -7.71 -3.37
CA TYR A 277 -19.42 -7.58 -4.29
C TYR A 277 -19.80 -7.82 -5.75
N GLU A 278 -20.70 -8.75 -6.06
CA GLU A 278 -21.21 -8.92 -7.42
C GLU A 278 -21.93 -7.66 -7.93
N THR A 279 -22.73 -7.02 -7.07
CA THR A 279 -23.45 -5.78 -7.40
C THR A 279 -22.48 -4.61 -7.54
N TRP A 280 -21.54 -4.49 -6.61
CA TRP A 280 -20.51 -3.47 -6.58
C TRP A 280 -19.59 -3.54 -7.80
N TYR A 281 -19.05 -4.71 -8.11
CA TYR A 281 -18.17 -4.88 -9.27
C TYR A 281 -18.91 -4.81 -10.60
N GLY A 282 -20.19 -5.19 -10.66
CA GLY A 282 -21.01 -4.94 -11.84
C GLY A 282 -21.15 -3.45 -12.14
N LEU A 283 -21.41 -2.64 -11.10
CA LEU A 283 -21.46 -1.18 -11.21
C LEU A 283 -20.10 -0.59 -11.61
N LEU A 284 -19.01 -0.99 -10.94
CA LEU A 284 -17.67 -0.48 -11.26
C LEU A 284 -17.20 -0.93 -12.66
N GLY A 285 -17.56 -2.13 -13.11
CA GLY A 285 -17.32 -2.57 -14.49
C GLY A 285 -17.98 -1.64 -15.50
N PHE A 286 -19.25 -1.29 -15.29
CA PHE A 286 -19.95 -0.32 -16.12
C PHE A 286 -19.30 1.07 -16.11
N VAL A 287 -18.94 1.58 -14.92
CA VAL A 287 -18.24 2.87 -14.79
C VAL A 287 -16.92 2.85 -15.57
N ASN A 288 -16.16 1.75 -15.45
CA ASN A 288 -14.90 1.62 -16.15
C ASN A 288 -15.07 1.55 -17.67
N GLU A 289 -16.08 0.84 -18.17
CA GLU A 289 -16.40 0.81 -19.61
C GLU A 289 -16.77 2.19 -20.14
N ARG A 290 -17.53 2.97 -19.36
CA ARG A 290 -17.98 4.32 -19.74
C ARG A 290 -16.87 5.35 -19.72
N LYS A 291 -16.06 5.36 -18.66
CA LYS A 291 -15.06 6.41 -18.40
C LYS A 291 -13.64 5.98 -18.78
N LYS A 292 -13.43 4.71 -19.13
CA LYS A 292 -12.13 4.11 -19.51
C LYS A 292 -11.02 4.41 -18.50
N VAL A 293 -11.33 4.23 -17.23
CA VAL A 293 -10.46 4.62 -16.10
C VAL A 293 -9.23 3.73 -16.01
N ILE A 294 -9.39 2.42 -16.26
CA ILE A 294 -8.32 1.42 -16.23
C ILE A 294 -8.37 0.51 -17.46
N ASN A 295 -7.21 0.03 -17.90
CA ASN A 295 -7.09 -1.00 -18.94
C ASN A 295 -7.26 -2.41 -18.35
N ALA A 296 -8.45 -2.70 -17.82
CA ALA A 296 -8.84 -4.02 -17.32
C ALA A 296 -10.37 -4.17 -17.34
N VAL A 297 -10.86 -5.41 -17.41
CA VAL A 297 -12.30 -5.70 -17.35
C VAL A 297 -12.66 -6.10 -15.92
N ILE A 298 -13.46 -5.27 -15.26
CA ILE A 298 -14.02 -5.60 -13.94
C ILE A 298 -15.28 -6.43 -14.17
N ARG A 299 -15.24 -7.71 -13.79
CA ARG A 299 -16.37 -8.63 -13.89
C ARG A 299 -17.23 -8.59 -12.61
N PRO A 300 -18.54 -8.82 -12.69
CA PRO A 300 -19.45 -8.84 -11.53
C PRO A 300 -19.31 -10.15 -10.73
N GLU A 301 -18.10 -10.49 -10.29
CA GLU A 301 -17.77 -11.74 -9.59
C GLU A 301 -16.89 -11.48 -8.36
N TYR A 302 -17.06 -12.31 -7.32
CA TYR A 302 -16.26 -12.25 -6.10
C TYR A 302 -15.64 -13.62 -5.79
N PRO A 303 -14.29 -13.72 -5.62
CA PRO A 303 -13.31 -12.63 -5.70
C PRO A 303 -13.12 -12.11 -7.13
N ASN A 304 -12.65 -10.86 -7.26
CA ASN A 304 -12.32 -10.27 -8.56
C ASN A 304 -10.84 -10.46 -8.88
N VAL A 305 -10.51 -10.69 -10.16
CA VAL A 305 -9.11 -10.79 -10.62
C VAL A 305 -8.44 -9.42 -10.76
N VAL A 306 -9.22 -8.35 -10.85
CA VAL A 306 -8.72 -6.97 -10.88
C VAL A 306 -8.31 -6.57 -9.46
N SER A 307 -7.09 -6.05 -9.31
CA SER A 307 -6.57 -5.65 -8.00
C SER A 307 -7.35 -4.50 -7.36
N ASP A 308 -7.45 -4.51 -6.03
CA ASP A 308 -8.15 -3.48 -5.25
C ASP A 308 -7.66 -2.06 -5.58
N MET A 309 -6.37 -1.88 -5.88
CA MET A 309 -5.81 -0.59 -6.29
C MET A 309 -6.45 -0.07 -7.60
N LYS A 310 -6.63 -0.94 -8.59
CA LYS A 310 -7.26 -0.58 -9.86
C LYS A 310 -8.76 -0.31 -9.66
N ILE A 311 -9.43 -1.11 -8.83
CA ILE A 311 -10.83 -0.93 -8.46
C ILE A 311 -11.05 0.41 -7.73
N HIS A 312 -10.13 0.80 -6.83
CA HIS A 312 -10.19 2.08 -6.12
C HIS A 312 -10.19 3.29 -7.07
N LYS A 313 -9.41 3.25 -8.16
CA LYS A 313 -9.41 4.34 -9.17
C LYS A 313 -10.79 4.51 -9.80
N VAL A 314 -11.44 3.41 -10.14
CA VAL A 314 -12.80 3.42 -10.72
C VAL A 314 -13.83 3.89 -9.69
N ARG A 315 -13.65 3.49 -8.42
CA ARG A 315 -14.47 3.90 -7.28
C ARG A 315 -14.44 5.42 -7.06
N GLU A 316 -13.30 6.09 -7.18
CA GLU A 316 -13.26 7.56 -7.09
C GLU A 316 -14.11 8.20 -8.19
N VAL A 317 -13.95 7.74 -9.43
CA VAL A 317 -14.73 8.27 -10.57
C VAL A 317 -16.22 8.06 -10.38
N LEU A 318 -16.65 6.92 -9.84
CA LEU A 318 -18.06 6.69 -9.50
C LEU A 318 -18.58 7.72 -8.50
N TRP A 319 -17.86 7.96 -7.40
CA TRP A 319 -18.35 8.85 -6.35
C TRP A 319 -18.27 10.34 -6.70
N ASP A 320 -17.43 10.71 -7.67
CA ASP A 320 -17.44 12.04 -8.28
C ASP A 320 -18.56 12.20 -9.32
N ASN A 321 -19.17 11.10 -9.79
CA ASN A 321 -20.20 11.05 -10.84
C ASN A 321 -21.34 10.07 -10.45
N PRO A 322 -22.06 10.28 -9.32
CA PRO A 322 -23.05 9.33 -8.81
C PRO A 322 -24.24 9.08 -9.76
N GLU A 323 -24.48 9.97 -10.72
CA GLU A 323 -25.49 9.81 -11.78
C GLU A 323 -25.23 8.58 -12.66
N LEU A 324 -24.00 8.06 -12.70
CA LEU A 324 -23.65 6.83 -13.41
C LEU A 324 -24.37 5.60 -12.85
N ILE A 325 -24.82 5.62 -11.58
CA ILE A 325 -25.60 4.55 -10.99
C ILE A 325 -26.97 4.45 -11.67
N GLU A 326 -27.63 5.59 -11.91
CA GLU A 326 -28.89 5.59 -12.64
C GLU A 326 -28.72 5.19 -14.10
N GLU A 327 -27.60 5.60 -14.73
CA GLU A 327 -27.29 5.18 -16.08
C GLU A 327 -27.10 3.66 -16.15
N TYR A 328 -26.39 3.06 -15.19
CA TYR A 328 -26.19 1.62 -15.08
C TYR A 328 -27.54 0.89 -14.96
N ILE A 329 -28.42 1.35 -14.06
CA ILE A 329 -29.77 0.78 -13.89
C ILE A 329 -30.57 0.83 -15.20
N LYS A 330 -30.47 1.91 -15.98
CA LYS A 330 -31.22 2.09 -17.24
C LYS A 330 -30.63 1.29 -18.41
N LYS A 331 -29.32 1.07 -18.42
CA LYS A 331 -28.59 0.50 -19.58
C LYS A 331 -28.29 -0.99 -19.46
N THR A 332 -28.39 -1.56 -18.25
CA THR A 332 -28.05 -2.97 -17.99
C THR A 332 -29.28 -3.71 -17.49
N ALA A 333 -29.52 -4.92 -18.03
CA ALA A 333 -30.56 -5.80 -17.52
C ALA A 333 -30.11 -6.39 -16.17
N LEU A 334 -30.73 -5.92 -15.08
CA LEU A 334 -30.39 -6.29 -13.71
C LEU A 334 -31.58 -6.95 -13.00
N PRO A 335 -31.33 -7.92 -12.10
CA PRO A 335 -32.33 -8.40 -11.16
C PRO A 335 -32.95 -7.26 -10.32
N GLN A 336 -34.24 -7.39 -9.99
CA GLN A 336 -35.02 -6.33 -9.31
C GLN A 336 -34.45 -5.96 -7.93
N ASP A 337 -33.94 -6.93 -7.19
CA ASP A 337 -33.25 -6.76 -5.91
C ASP A 337 -31.96 -5.93 -6.06
N LYS A 338 -31.14 -6.17 -7.09
CA LYS A 338 -29.95 -5.34 -7.39
C LYS A 338 -30.34 -3.91 -7.78
N ILE A 339 -31.43 -3.73 -8.53
CA ILE A 339 -31.96 -2.40 -8.87
C ILE A 339 -32.36 -1.63 -7.60
N GLU A 340 -33.02 -2.28 -6.65
CA GLU A 340 -33.44 -1.65 -5.39
C GLU A 340 -32.24 -1.24 -4.53
N ILE A 341 -31.19 -2.06 -4.48
CA ILE A 341 -29.93 -1.73 -3.80
C ILE A 341 -29.29 -0.49 -4.45
N LEU A 342 -29.11 -0.51 -5.78
CA LEU A 342 -28.45 0.57 -6.52
C LEU A 342 -29.22 1.91 -6.42
N LYS A 343 -30.55 1.89 -6.45
CA LYS A 343 -31.37 3.11 -6.24
C LYS A 343 -31.16 3.73 -4.86
N GLN A 344 -30.96 2.90 -3.83
CA GLN A 344 -30.63 3.41 -2.51
C GLN A 344 -29.21 4.00 -2.49
N TRP A 345 -28.25 3.34 -3.15
CA TRP A 345 -26.88 3.86 -3.25
C TRP A 345 -26.81 5.17 -4.03
N SER A 346 -27.63 5.39 -5.05
CA SER A 346 -27.63 6.63 -5.84
C SER A 346 -28.16 7.85 -5.08
N THR A 347 -28.93 7.66 -4.01
CA THR A 347 -29.63 8.74 -3.31
C THR A 347 -29.25 8.89 -1.84
N LYS A 348 -28.74 7.84 -1.21
CA LYS A 348 -28.54 7.77 0.25
C LYS A 348 -27.10 7.50 0.67
N PHE A 349 -26.16 7.42 -0.29
CA PHE A 349 -24.75 7.26 0.07
C PHE A 349 -24.25 8.48 0.84
N ARG A 350 -23.26 8.26 1.71
CA ARG A 350 -22.58 9.35 2.41
C ARG A 350 -21.07 9.16 2.35
N LYS A 351 -20.40 9.91 1.48
CA LYS A 351 -18.93 10.01 1.42
C LYS A 351 -18.46 11.01 2.48
N GLY A 352 -17.46 10.66 3.27
CA GLY A 352 -16.90 11.62 4.22
C GLY A 352 -15.89 11.04 5.19
N MET A 353 -15.50 11.91 6.10
CA MET A 353 -14.66 11.60 7.25
C MET A 353 -15.53 11.30 8.46
N PHE A 354 -15.28 10.17 9.11
CA PHE A 354 -16.02 9.71 10.29
C PHE A 354 -15.05 9.35 11.41
N PHE A 355 -15.52 9.35 12.64
CA PHE A 355 -14.77 8.76 13.75
C PHE A 355 -15.44 7.49 14.22
N VAL A 356 -14.69 6.38 14.23
CA VAL A 356 -15.12 5.17 14.92
C VAL A 356 -14.84 5.36 16.40
N LEU A 357 -15.87 5.23 17.22
CA LEU A 357 -15.81 5.49 18.67
C LEU A 357 -15.98 4.22 19.51
N GLU A 358 -16.63 3.18 18.97
CA GLU A 358 -16.89 1.94 19.69
C GLU A 358 -16.94 0.74 18.73
N TYR A 359 -16.48 -0.42 19.18
CA TYR A 359 -16.73 -1.70 18.53
C TYR A 359 -17.74 -2.50 19.36
N GLN A 360 -18.95 -2.71 18.83
CA GLN A 360 -19.97 -3.55 19.45
C GLN A 360 -20.01 -4.94 18.78
N PRO A 361 -20.62 -5.95 19.42
CA PRO A 361 -20.71 -7.30 18.83
C PRO A 361 -21.44 -7.32 17.48
N GLU A 362 -22.45 -6.48 17.30
CA GLU A 362 -23.31 -6.48 16.11
C GLU A 362 -22.87 -5.46 15.01
N TYR A 363 -22.07 -4.44 15.35
CA TYR A 363 -21.59 -3.38 14.44
C TYR A 363 -20.48 -2.53 15.09
N ALA A 364 -19.75 -1.74 14.29
CA ALA A 364 -18.94 -0.64 14.80
C ALA A 364 -19.78 0.65 14.87
N VAL A 365 -19.55 1.47 15.88
CA VAL A 365 -20.23 2.76 16.06
C VAL A 365 -19.34 3.85 15.54
N ILE A 366 -19.84 4.58 14.54
CA ILE A 366 -19.23 5.80 14.04
C ILE A 366 -20.06 7.01 14.44
N ILE A 367 -19.40 8.15 14.57
CA ILE A 367 -20.04 9.45 14.72
C ILE A 367 -19.89 10.25 13.44
N ASP A 368 -20.93 10.99 13.13
CA ASP A 368 -21.05 11.84 11.97
C ASP A 368 -21.85 13.08 12.38
N SER A 369 -21.29 14.25 12.11
CA SER A 369 -21.90 15.53 12.43
C SER A 369 -22.64 16.03 11.18
N ASP A 370 -23.92 16.36 11.32
CA ASP A 370 -24.66 16.97 10.21
C ASP A 370 -24.25 18.43 9.94
N GLU A 371 -24.78 19.01 8.87
CA GLU A 371 -24.48 20.40 8.44
C GLU A 371 -24.86 21.46 9.49
N HIS A 372 -25.66 21.09 10.49
CA HIS A 372 -26.04 21.93 11.62
C HIS A 372 -25.20 21.66 12.88
N GLY A 373 -24.15 20.85 12.76
CA GLY A 373 -23.25 20.48 13.85
C GLY A 373 -23.87 19.52 14.86
N LYS A 374 -24.96 18.84 14.51
CA LYS A 374 -25.58 17.85 15.39
C LYS A 374 -24.98 16.48 15.14
N ASP A 375 -24.40 15.94 16.20
CA ASP A 375 -23.79 14.62 16.19
C ASP A 375 -24.84 13.50 16.19
N ARG A 376 -24.65 12.54 15.28
CA ARG A 376 -25.43 11.30 15.20
C ARG A 376 -24.51 10.09 15.21
N LEU A 377 -24.95 9.02 15.87
CA LEU A 377 -24.24 7.75 15.90
C LEU A 377 -24.83 6.80 14.86
N TYR A 378 -23.96 6.14 14.10
CA TYR A 378 -24.34 5.13 13.12
C TYR A 378 -23.67 3.80 13.44
N GLY A 379 -24.45 2.73 13.39
CA GLY A 379 -23.96 1.35 13.52
C GLY A 379 -23.65 0.79 12.13
N ILE A 380 -22.36 0.64 11.82
CA ILE A 380 -21.89 0.13 10.53
C ILE A 380 -21.38 -1.30 10.65
N LYS A 381 -21.71 -2.13 9.66
CA LYS A 381 -21.24 -3.52 9.57
C LYS A 381 -20.08 -3.65 8.60
N GLY A 382 -19.21 -4.59 8.93
CA GLY A 382 -18.22 -5.15 8.04
C GLY A 382 -18.83 -5.84 6.82
N ILE A 383 -18.07 -5.98 5.73
CA ILE A 383 -18.52 -6.71 4.53
C ILE A 383 -18.00 -8.15 4.61
N SER A 384 -16.73 -8.37 4.23
CA SER A 384 -16.04 -9.66 4.33
C SER A 384 -15.45 -9.93 5.72
N ASN A 385 -15.10 -8.86 6.45
CA ASN A 385 -14.59 -8.89 7.82
C ASN A 385 -15.25 -7.77 8.63
N SER A 386 -15.32 -7.91 9.96
CA SER A 386 -15.78 -6.84 10.83
C SER A 386 -14.95 -5.57 10.64
N VAL A 387 -15.53 -4.40 10.89
CA VAL A 387 -14.80 -3.12 10.83
C VAL A 387 -13.59 -3.13 11.77
N SER A 388 -13.72 -3.74 12.95
CA SER A 388 -12.60 -3.89 13.89
C SER A 388 -11.47 -4.78 13.35
N GLY A 389 -11.82 -5.85 12.63
CA GLY A 389 -10.86 -6.75 12.00
C GLY A 389 -10.20 -6.16 10.76
N ALA A 390 -10.91 -5.29 10.03
CA ALA A 390 -10.38 -4.53 8.89
C ALA A 390 -9.44 -3.41 9.34
N LEU A 391 -9.79 -2.66 10.40
CA LEU A 391 -8.99 -1.54 10.88
C LEU A 391 -7.81 -1.97 11.77
N GLN A 392 -8.03 -2.91 12.69
CA GLN A 392 -7.06 -3.33 13.71
C GLN A 392 -6.43 -2.16 14.50
N ARG A 393 -7.21 -1.09 14.70
CA ARG A 393 -6.78 0.13 15.41
C ARG A 393 -7.47 0.28 16.77
N LYS A 394 -6.78 0.97 17.69
CA LYS A 394 -7.38 1.50 18.93
C LYS A 394 -8.33 2.65 18.60
N LEU A 395 -9.31 2.85 19.46
CA LEU A 395 -10.32 3.90 19.33
C LEU A 395 -9.96 5.13 20.18
N PRO A 396 -10.45 6.33 19.81
CA PRO A 396 -11.17 6.61 18.56
C PRO A 396 -10.22 6.58 17.34
N VAL A 397 -10.74 6.27 16.16
CA VAL A 397 -9.97 6.32 14.90
C VAL A 397 -10.76 7.08 13.83
N GLN A 398 -10.07 7.97 13.12
CA GLN A 398 -10.67 8.69 12.00
C GLN A 398 -10.56 7.84 10.73
N ILE A 399 -11.66 7.71 10.01
CA ILE A 399 -11.76 6.97 8.76
C ILE A 399 -12.34 7.84 7.66
N GLU A 400 -11.88 7.65 6.43
CA GLU A 400 -12.53 8.15 5.22
C GLU A 400 -13.15 6.96 4.49
N THR A 401 -14.45 7.04 4.19
CA THR A 401 -15.15 5.97 3.47
C THR A 401 -16.45 6.49 2.86
N VAL A 402 -17.17 5.62 2.16
CA VAL A 402 -18.54 5.88 1.70
C VAL A 402 -19.47 4.90 2.42
N LEU A 403 -20.41 5.45 3.18
CA LEU A 403 -21.46 4.69 3.84
C LEU A 403 -22.60 4.40 2.86
N LEU A 404 -23.08 3.16 2.87
CA LEU A 404 -24.12 2.67 1.98
C LEU A 404 -25.22 1.94 2.76
N PRO A 405 -26.50 2.14 2.40
CA PRO A 405 -27.57 1.24 2.81
C PRO A 405 -27.45 -0.11 2.09
N PHE A 406 -27.59 -1.21 2.83
CA PHE A 406 -27.61 -2.55 2.24
C PHE A 406 -28.49 -3.49 3.07
N LYS A 407 -29.61 -3.95 2.49
CA LYS A 407 -30.56 -4.90 3.11
C LYS A 407 -30.89 -4.58 4.58
N GLY A 408 -31.28 -3.32 4.83
CA GLY A 408 -31.66 -2.84 6.16
C GLY A 408 -30.49 -2.77 7.16
N LYS A 409 -29.26 -2.60 6.65
CA LYS A 409 -28.02 -2.37 7.39
C LYS A 409 -27.29 -1.17 6.80
N ILE A 410 -26.34 -0.61 7.53
CA ILE A 410 -25.36 0.35 7.02
C ILE A 410 -24.03 -0.38 6.89
N ILE A 411 -23.40 -0.28 5.72
CA ILE A 411 -22.07 -0.81 5.43
C ILE A 411 -21.20 0.31 4.85
N TYR A 412 -19.94 0.00 4.58
CA TYR A 412 -19.09 0.81 3.72
C TYR A 412 -19.00 0.22 2.31
N ASP A 413 -18.41 0.94 1.36
CA ASP A 413 -18.28 0.54 -0.05
C ASP A 413 -17.14 -0.44 -0.35
N GLY A 414 -16.57 -1.06 0.69
CA GLY A 414 -15.42 -1.96 0.57
C GLY A 414 -14.07 -1.25 0.72
N PHE A 415 -14.02 0.08 0.68
CA PHE A 415 -12.80 0.86 0.86
C PHE A 415 -12.88 1.74 2.11
N MET A 416 -11.82 1.71 2.92
CA MET A 416 -11.72 2.53 4.12
C MET A 416 -10.27 2.98 4.28
N ALA A 417 -10.03 4.27 4.11
CA ALA A 417 -8.78 4.87 4.53
C ALA A 417 -8.89 5.20 6.02
N SER A 418 -7.81 5.03 6.77
CA SER A 418 -7.77 5.41 8.18
C SER A 418 -6.54 6.26 8.45
N MET A 419 -6.74 7.32 9.23
CA MET A 419 -5.66 8.15 9.72
C MET A 419 -5.51 7.90 11.21
N GLN A 420 -4.28 7.57 11.63
CA GLN A 420 -3.95 7.48 13.04
C GLN A 420 -3.68 8.90 13.53
N ILE A 421 -4.64 9.46 14.25
CA ILE A 421 -4.49 10.75 14.95
C ILE A 421 -4.38 10.45 16.44
N GLU A 422 -3.35 10.97 17.08
CA GLU A 422 -3.24 10.94 18.53
C GLU A 422 -4.07 12.07 19.14
N TYR A 423 -5.09 11.70 19.92
CA TYR A 423 -5.97 12.67 20.57
C TYR A 423 -5.46 12.99 21.97
N ALA A 424 -5.20 14.27 22.23
CA ALA A 424 -4.98 14.82 23.56
C ALA A 424 -6.15 14.46 24.50
N GLU A 425 -5.93 14.47 25.82
CA GLU A 425 -6.98 14.15 26.80
C GLU A 425 -8.25 15.00 26.63
N GLY A 426 -8.09 16.29 26.28
CA GLY A 426 -9.22 17.18 25.97
C GLY A 426 -10.04 16.74 24.75
N ALA A 427 -9.39 16.26 23.69
CA ALA A 427 -10.07 15.75 22.50
C ALA A 427 -10.76 14.41 22.78
N LYS A 428 -10.14 13.51 23.58
CA LYS A 428 -10.77 12.27 24.04
C LYS A 428 -11.99 12.53 24.90
N ALA A 429 -11.93 13.54 25.80
CA ALA A 429 -13.06 13.98 26.59
C ALA A 429 -14.18 14.53 25.68
N ALA A 430 -13.83 15.33 24.67
CA ALA A 430 -14.79 15.83 23.68
C ALA A 430 -15.47 14.69 22.90
N PHE A 431 -14.74 13.71 22.37
CA PHE A 431 -15.37 12.54 21.70
C PHE A 431 -16.24 11.72 22.66
N SER A 432 -15.83 11.59 23.92
CA SER A 432 -16.60 10.88 24.93
C SER A 432 -17.89 11.62 25.26
N GLU A 433 -17.85 12.95 25.32
CA GLU A 433 -19.02 13.81 25.51
C GLU A 433 -19.94 13.80 24.29
N MET A 434 -19.39 13.93 23.08
CA MET A 434 -20.12 13.81 21.81
C MET A 434 -20.82 12.45 21.73
N TYR A 435 -20.11 11.36 22.03
CA TYR A 435 -20.70 10.03 22.11
C TYR A 435 -21.80 9.95 23.17
N ALA A 436 -21.57 10.45 24.39
CA ALA A 436 -22.57 10.41 25.46
C ALA A 436 -23.84 11.22 25.12
N ASN A 437 -23.68 12.37 24.48
CA ASN A 437 -24.77 13.24 24.04
C ASN A 437 -25.55 12.62 22.89
N ALA A 438 -24.85 12.10 21.88
CA ALA A 438 -25.46 11.46 20.72
C ALA A 438 -26.12 10.12 21.07
N LYS A 439 -25.55 9.36 22.03
CA LYS A 439 -26.11 8.08 22.51
C LYS A 439 -27.52 8.19 23.08
N ARG A 440 -27.88 9.35 23.66
CA ARG A 440 -29.26 9.60 24.14
C ARG A 440 -30.29 9.60 23.01
N GLN A 441 -29.85 9.84 21.78
CA GLN A 441 -30.71 9.86 20.59
C GLN A 441 -30.77 8.50 19.88
N GLY A 442 -30.10 7.48 20.42
CA GLY A 442 -30.00 6.15 19.82
C GLY A 442 -28.93 6.03 18.74
N ILE A 443 -28.64 4.78 18.34
CA ILE A 443 -27.70 4.46 17.26
C ILE A 443 -28.51 4.12 16.01
N ILE A 444 -28.26 4.85 14.93
CA ILE A 444 -28.91 4.65 13.64
C ILE A 444 -28.27 3.43 12.97
N THR A 445 -29.04 2.38 12.72
CA THR A 445 -28.55 1.13 12.10
C THR A 445 -29.10 0.91 10.69
N ARG A 446 -29.86 1.89 10.17
CA ARG A 446 -30.48 1.92 8.84
C ARG A 446 -30.48 3.34 8.31
N MET A 447 -30.11 3.53 7.05
CA MET A 447 -30.26 4.82 6.37
C MET A 447 -31.67 4.90 5.78
N GLU A 448 -32.44 5.90 6.22
CA GLU A 448 -33.81 6.16 5.75
C GLU A 448 -33.88 6.83 4.39
#